data_AF-A0A7J8PH62-F1
#
_entry.id   AF-A0A7J8PH62-F1
#
_cell.length_a   1.000
_cell.length_b   1.000
_cell.length_c   1.000
_cell.angle_alpha   90.00
_cell.angle_beta   90.00
_cell.angle_gamma   90.00
#
_symmetry.space_group_name_H-M   'P 1'
#
loop_
_entity.id
_entity.type
_entity.pdbx_description
1 polymer ?
#
loop_
_entity_poly.entity_id
_entity_poly.type
_entity_poly.pdbx_seq_one_letter_code
_entity_poly.pdbx_strand_id
1 'polypeptide(L)'
;YFVIVNAIVSIYGFLVLFLPSKSLLWRLVVALDAVFTILLTSSISAALAIAYVGEKGNPIAGWLPICDQVTKYCNQVKGALIVGFISVVLYMLLFLYSLHTVLNPLLLGKS
;
A
#
# COMPACT_ATOMS: atom_id res chain seq x y z
N TYR A 1 -0.42 11.10 -5.38
CA TYR A 1 -1.62 10.50 -4.75
C TYR A 1 -1.29 9.45 -3.68
N PHE A 2 -0.01 9.06 -3.49
CA PHE A 2 0.47 8.18 -2.41
C PHE A 2 -0.13 8.47 -1.03
N VAL A 3 -0.07 9.73 -0.55
CA VAL A 3 -0.60 10.11 0.78
C VAL A 3 -2.10 9.85 0.90
N ILE A 4 -2.87 10.16 -0.15
CA ILE A 4 -4.32 10.01 -0.16
C ILE A 4 -4.70 8.52 -0.04
N VAL A 5 -4.04 7.67 -0.82
CA VAL A 5 -4.28 6.21 -0.78
C VAL A 5 -3.96 5.65 0.60
N ASN A 6 -2.80 6.00 1.17
CA ASN A 6 -2.42 5.54 2.51
C ASN A 6 -3.44 5.99 3.57
N ALA A 7 -3.92 7.23 3.51
CA ALA A 7 -4.92 7.73 4.44
C ALA A 7 -6.24 6.94 4.37
N ILE A 8 -6.76 6.71 3.15
CA ILE A 8 -7.99 5.93 2.93
C ILE A 8 -7.84 4.51 3.48
N VAL A 9 -6.73 3.86 3.16
CA VAL A 9 -6.39 2.50 3.58
C VAL A 9 -6.24 2.41 5.10
N SER A 10 -5.61 3.40 5.75
CA SER A 10 -5.50 3.42 7.21
C SER A 10 -6.86 3.56 7.89
N ILE A 11 -7.74 4.44 7.39
CA ILE A 11 -9.10 4.61 7.91
C ILE A 11 -9.90 3.31 7.72
N TYR A 12 -9.83 2.71 6.53
CA TYR A 12 -10.48 1.43 6.24
C TYR A 12 -9.99 0.33 7.19
N GLY A 13 -8.68 0.14 7.34
CA GLY A 13 -8.12 -0.88 8.22
C GLY A 13 -8.54 -0.67 9.68
N PHE A 14 -8.62 0.59 10.14
CA PHE A 14 -9.14 0.92 11.45
C PHE A 14 -10.62 0.55 11.61
N LEU A 15 -11.47 0.80 10.61
CA LEU A 15 -12.87 0.41 10.60
C LEU A 15 -13.05 -1.11 10.62
N VAL A 16 -12.20 -1.85 9.90
CA VAL A 16 -12.24 -3.32 9.82
C VAL A 16 -12.03 -3.99 11.18
N LEU A 17 -11.24 -3.38 12.08
CA LEU A 17 -11.02 -3.91 13.44
C LEU A 17 -12.31 -4.01 14.27
N PHE A 18 -13.35 -3.24 13.95
CA PHE A 18 -14.62 -3.25 14.67
C PHE A 18 -15.67 -4.19 14.05
N LEU A 19 -15.34 -4.88 12.95
CA LEU A 19 -16.28 -5.79 12.29
C LEU A 19 -16.37 -7.14 13.02
N PRO A 20 -17.59 -7.68 13.23
CA PRO A 20 -17.78 -8.98 13.86
C PRO A 20 -17.34 -10.15 12.95
N SER A 21 -16.65 -11.14 13.52
CA SER A 21 -16.06 -12.29 12.78
C SER A 21 -17.05 -13.19 12.02
N LYS A 22 -18.37 -13.08 12.23
CA LYS A 22 -19.38 -13.96 11.60
C LYS A 22 -20.29 -13.26 10.59
N SER A 23 -19.91 -12.08 10.12
CA SER A 23 -20.71 -11.33 9.14
C SER A 23 -20.44 -11.78 7.69
N LEU A 24 -21.48 -11.82 6.85
CA LEU A 24 -21.36 -11.95 5.39
C LEU A 24 -20.46 -10.87 4.76
N LEU A 25 -20.21 -9.78 5.48
CA LEU A 25 -19.33 -8.68 5.07
C LEU A 25 -17.87 -9.10 4.91
N TRP A 26 -17.42 -10.22 5.47
CA TRP A 26 -16.04 -10.69 5.31
C TRP A 26 -15.63 -10.96 3.86
N ARG A 27 -16.58 -11.38 3.01
CA ARG A 27 -16.31 -11.55 1.57
C ARG A 27 -16.05 -10.20 0.88
N LEU A 28 -16.73 -9.15 1.32
CA LEU A 28 -16.50 -7.78 0.85
C LEU A 28 -15.14 -7.24 1.34
N VAL A 29 -14.78 -7.52 2.59
CA VAL A 29 -13.47 -7.17 3.16
C VAL A 29 -12.35 -7.77 2.33
N VAL A 30 -12.40 -9.07 1.97
CA VAL A 30 -11.38 -9.70 1.10
C VAL A 30 -11.28 -9.01 -0.26
N ALA A 31 -12.42 -8.67 -0.88
CA ALA A 31 -12.43 -7.99 -2.17
C ALA A 31 -11.82 -6.57 -2.07
N LEU A 32 -12.13 -5.84 -1.01
CA LEU A 32 -11.58 -4.51 -0.74
C LEU A 32 -10.08 -4.58 -0.41
N ASP A 33 -9.64 -5.55 0.39
CA ASP A 33 -8.23 -5.80 0.72
C ASP A 33 -7.39 -6.04 -0.54
N ALA A 34 -7.94 -6.76 -1.52
CA ALA A 34 -7.30 -6.97 -2.82
C ALA A 34 -7.12 -5.65 -3.59
N VAL A 35 -8.19 -4.86 -3.69
CA VAL A 35 -8.19 -3.55 -4.37
C VAL A 35 -7.21 -2.60 -3.69
N PHE A 36 -7.22 -2.52 -2.36
CA PHE A 36 -6.32 -1.65 -1.62
C PHE A 36 -4.86 -2.07 -1.75
N THR A 37 -4.56 -3.37 -1.77
CA THR A 37 -3.21 -3.87 -2.00
C THR A 37 -2.67 -3.40 -3.35
N ILE A 38 -3.45 -3.57 -4.43
CA ILE A 38 -3.07 -3.11 -5.78
C ILE A 38 -2.91 -1.59 -5.81
N LEU A 39 -3.83 -0.85 -5.17
CA LEU A 39 -3.80 0.60 -5.16
C LEU A 39 -2.58 1.14 -4.41
N LEU A 40 -2.24 0.57 -3.25
CA LEU A 40 -1.03 0.93 -2.49
C LEU A 40 0.22 0.68 -3.33
N THR A 41 0.36 -0.49 -3.94
CA THR A 41 1.50 -0.86 -4.79
C THR A 41 1.63 0.11 -5.97
N SER A 42 0.54 0.41 -6.67
CA SER A 42 0.59 1.37 -7.79
C SER A 42 1.03 2.77 -7.33
N SER A 43 0.53 3.21 -6.17
CA SER A 43 0.81 4.55 -5.63
C SER A 43 2.26 4.70 -5.18
N ILE A 44 2.83 3.68 -4.55
CA ILE A 44 4.22 3.71 -4.09
C ILE A 44 5.20 3.60 -5.26
N SER A 45 4.89 2.80 -6.29
CA SER A 45 5.70 2.72 -7.50
C SER A 45 5.77 4.07 -8.22
N ALA A 46 4.64 4.78 -8.31
CA ALA A 46 4.61 6.13 -8.87
C ALA A 46 5.43 7.12 -8.03
N ALA A 47 5.30 7.08 -6.70
CA ALA A 47 6.08 7.93 -5.80
C ALA A 47 7.59 7.63 -5.89
N LEU A 48 7.97 6.36 -5.98
CA LEU A 48 9.34 5.92 -6.11
C LEU A 48 9.95 6.37 -7.45
N ALA A 49 9.20 6.30 -8.55
CA ALA A 49 9.67 6.79 -9.84
C ALA A 49 10.03 8.29 -9.79
N ILE A 50 9.16 9.11 -9.20
CA ILE A 50 9.42 10.55 -9.05
C ILE A 50 10.57 10.79 -8.06
N ALA A 51 10.66 10.03 -6.97
CA ALA A 51 11.78 10.15 -6.04
C ALA A 51 13.13 9.77 -6.70
N TYR A 52 13.14 8.75 -7.55
CA TYR A 52 14.32 8.35 -8.31
C TYR A 52 14.78 9.46 -9.26
N VAL A 53 13.85 10.04 -10.03
CA VAL A 53 14.16 11.17 -10.91
C VAL A 53 14.56 12.40 -10.11
N GLY A 54 13.98 12.63 -8.93
CA GLY A 54 14.38 13.71 -8.03
C GLY A 54 15.79 13.56 -7.44
N GLU A 55 16.23 12.32 -7.19
CA GLU A 55 17.56 12.01 -6.65
C GLU A 55 18.64 12.04 -7.75
N LYS A 56 18.39 11.38 -8.90
CA LYS A 56 19.40 11.25 -9.97
C LYS A 56 19.29 12.29 -11.08
N GLY A 57 18.14 12.95 -11.22
CA GLY A 57 17.80 13.74 -12.41
C GLY A 57 17.53 12.89 -13.65
N ASN A 58 17.14 13.55 -14.73
CA ASN A 58 17.08 12.98 -16.08
C ASN A 58 17.48 14.07 -17.11
N PRO A 59 18.71 14.03 -17.64
CA PRO A 59 19.20 15.08 -18.55
C PRO A 59 18.42 15.11 -19.88
N ILE A 60 17.90 13.96 -20.34
CA ILE A 60 17.14 13.88 -21.60
C ILE A 60 15.80 14.63 -21.47
N ALA A 61 15.19 14.59 -20.28
CA ALA A 61 13.95 15.30 -19.99
C ALA A 61 14.18 16.71 -19.42
N GLY A 62 15.44 17.16 -19.28
CA GLY A 62 15.79 18.43 -18.64
C GLY A 62 15.54 18.47 -17.13
N TRP A 63 15.36 17.32 -16.48
CA TRP A 63 15.15 17.23 -15.04
C TRP A 63 16.48 17.25 -14.29
N LEU A 64 16.70 18.29 -13.51
CA LEU A 64 17.90 18.44 -12.67
C LEU A 64 17.72 17.65 -11.35
N PRO A 65 18.82 17.13 -10.75
CA PRO A 65 18.77 16.48 -9.44
C PRO A 65 18.44 17.52 -8.36
N ILE A 66 17.30 17.34 -7.69
CA ILE A 66 16.77 18.28 -6.69
C ILE A 66 17.30 17.94 -5.29
N CYS A 67 17.54 16.65 -5.03
CA CYS A 67 17.95 16.17 -3.71
C CYS A 67 19.31 16.69 -3.23
N ASP A 68 20.21 17.12 -4.13
CA ASP A 68 21.50 17.71 -3.75
C ASP A 68 21.35 19.09 -3.10
N GLN A 69 20.36 19.89 -3.50
CA GLN A 69 20.14 21.23 -2.94
C GLN A 69 19.20 21.23 -1.74
N VAL A 70 18.20 20.34 -1.72
CA VAL A 70 17.18 20.26 -0.64
C VAL A 70 17.18 18.89 0.04
N THR A 71 18.32 18.57 0.66
CA THR A 71 18.56 17.29 1.34
C THR A 71 17.53 16.96 2.43
N LYS A 72 17.07 17.95 3.21
CA LYS A 72 16.05 17.74 4.26
C LYS A 72 14.73 17.20 3.70
N TYR A 73 14.25 17.77 2.60
CA TYR A 73 13.04 17.30 1.92
C TYR A 73 13.24 15.89 1.36
N CYS A 74 14.39 15.65 0.71
CA CYS A 74 14.69 14.34 0.14
C CYS A 74 14.74 13.24 1.22
N ASN A 75 15.34 13.52 2.38
CA ASN A 75 15.36 12.60 3.51
C ASN A 75 13.96 12.29 4.05
N GLN A 76 13.07 13.29 4.12
CA GLN A 76 11.67 13.08 4.52
C GLN A 76 10.91 12.21 3.50
N VAL A 77 11.08 12.46 2.20
CA VAL A 77 10.46 11.66 1.13
C VAL A 77 10.97 10.22 1.17
N LYS A 78 12.28 10.01 1.34
CA LYS A 78 12.88 8.67 1.48
C LYS A 78 12.32 7.93 2.69
N GLY A 79 12.22 8.61 3.85
CA GLY A 79 11.58 8.05 5.04
C GLY A 79 10.12 7.65 4.79
N ALA A 80 9.33 8.52 4.16
CA ALA A 80 7.95 8.24 3.82
C ALA A 80 7.80 7.05 2.86
N LEU A 81 8.70 6.91 1.87
CA LEU A 81 8.73 5.76 0.96
C LEU A 81 9.05 4.47 1.69
N ILE A 82 10.04 4.46 2.59
CA ILE A 82 10.39 3.27 3.39
C ILE A 82 9.19 2.81 4.20
N VAL A 83 8.53 3.73 4.92
CA VAL A 83 7.32 3.43 5.69
C VAL A 83 6.19 2.94 4.78
N GLY A 84 6.02 3.55 3.60
CA GLY A 84 5.07 3.10 2.59
C GLY A 84 5.32 1.65 2.12
N PHE A 85 6.58 1.28 1.91
CA PHE A 85 6.93 -0.09 1.50
C PHE A 85 6.59 -1.10 2.59
N ILE A 86 6.89 -0.76 3.85
CA ILE A 86 6.50 -1.57 5.00
C ILE A 86 4.97 -1.73 5.04
N SER A 87 4.22 -0.65 4.80
CA SER A 87 2.76 -0.69 4.75
C SER A 87 2.24 -1.65 3.68
N VAL A 88 2.82 -1.64 2.47
CA VAL A 88 2.46 -2.56 1.38
C VAL A 88 2.71 -4.01 1.78
N VAL A 89 3.86 -4.31 2.39
CA VAL A 89 4.18 -5.68 2.84
C VAL A 89 3.19 -6.16 3.89
N LEU A 90 2.88 -5.32 4.88
CA LEU A 90 1.89 -5.64 5.92
C LEU A 90 0.50 -5.87 5.32
N TYR A 91 0.06 -5.02 4.39
CA TYR A 91 -1.23 -5.19 3.71
C TYR A 91 -1.28 -6.46 2.85
N MET A 92 -0.18 -6.81 2.19
CA MET A 92 -0.09 -8.06 1.44
C MET A 92 -0.24 -9.28 2.36
N LEU A 93 0.38 -9.27 3.53
CA LEU A 93 0.23 -10.34 4.53
C LEU A 93 -1.21 -10.42 5.07
N LEU A 94 -1.85 -9.27 5.34
CA LEU A 94 -3.25 -9.21 5.74
C LEU A 94 -4.16 -9.79 4.65
N PHE A 95 -3.95 -9.39 3.40
CA PHE A 95 -4.73 -9.92 2.27
C PHE A 95 -4.59 -11.45 2.14
N LEU A 96 -3.38 -11.99 2.27
CA LEU A 96 -3.14 -13.44 2.27
C LEU A 96 -3.87 -14.14 3.43
N TYR A 97 -3.84 -13.55 4.62
CA TYR A 97 -4.54 -14.07 5.79
C TYR A 97 -6.08 -14.05 5.59
N SER A 98 -6.63 -12.94 5.11
CA SER A 98 -8.06 -12.81 4.80
C SER A 98 -8.49 -13.83 3.74
N LEU A 99 -7.66 -14.04 2.69
CA LEU A 99 -7.89 -15.03 1.65
C LEU A 99 -7.90 -16.45 2.22
N HIS A 100 -6.90 -16.81 3.04
CA HIS A 100 -6.80 -18.13 3.66
C HIS A 100 -8.00 -18.41 4.57
N THR A 101 -8.43 -17.41 5.34
CA THR A 101 -9.60 -17.53 6.25
C THR A 101 -10.90 -17.80 5.49
N VAL A 102 -11.10 -17.17 4.33
CA VAL A 102 -12.28 -17.41 3.50
C VAL A 102 -12.19 -18.72 2.70
N LEU A 103 -11.00 -19.10 2.24
CA LEU A 103 -10.81 -20.30 1.41
C LEU A 103 -10.81 -21.60 2.22
N ASN A 104 -10.29 -21.59 3.45
CA ASN A 104 -10.20 -22.77 4.32
C ASN A 104 -11.54 -23.52 4.54
N PRO A 105 -12.66 -22.86 4.92
CA PRO A 105 -13.94 -23.54 5.08
C PRO A 105 -14.53 -24.06 3.76
N LEU A 106 -14.21 -23.45 2.61
CA LEU A 106 -14.65 -23.93 1.29
C LEU A 106 -13.90 -25.20 0.86
N LEU A 107 -12.63 -25.33 1.26
CA LEU A 107 -11.82 -26.53 0.97
C LEU A 107 -12.15 -27.69 1.91
N LEU A 108 -12.43 -27.41 3.19
CA LEU A 108 -12.77 -28.42 4.20
C LEU A 108 -14.24 -28.86 4.16
N GLY A 109 -15.16 -28.02 3.65
CA GLY A 109 -16.58 -28.37 3.48
C GLY A 109 -16.90 -29.24 2.26
N LYS A 110 -15.88 -29.66 1.49
CA LYS A 110 -16.02 -30.54 0.32
C LYS A 110 -15.67 -32.01 0.60
N SER A 111 -15.47 -32.40 1.86
CA SER A 111 -15.23 -33.80 2.26
C SER A 111 -16.44 -34.44 2.92
#